data_AF-A0A2E0MWV0-F1
#
_entry.id   AF-A0A2E0MWV0-F1
#
_cell.length_a   1.000
_cell.length_b   1.000
_cell.length_c   1.000
_cell.angle_alpha   90.00
_cell.angle_beta   90.00
_cell.angle_gamma   90.00
#
_symmetry.space_group_name_H-M   'P 1'
#
loop_
_entity.id
_entity.type
_entity.pdbx_description
1 polymer ?
#
loop_
_entity_poly.entity_id
_entity_poly.type
_entity_poly.pdbx_seq_one_letter_code
_entity_poly.pdbx_strand_id
1 'polypeptide(L)' 'MTGPILDGLDKPVQLLARADGVRHIVNMAAICSLDAIRQESYWTSL' A
#
# COMPACT_ATOMS: atom_id res chain seq x y z
N MET A 1 8.31 2.70 9.51
CA MET A 1 7.02 2.10 9.94
C MET A 1 6.04 2.44 8.83
N THR A 2 5.56 1.46 8.08
CA THR A 2 4.60 1.71 6.99
C THR A 2 3.25 2.12 7.61
N GLY A 3 2.61 3.14 7.05
CA GLY A 3 1.29 3.61 7.52
C GLY A 3 0.20 2.54 7.36
N PRO A 4 -1.06 2.85 7.73
CA PRO A 4 -2.17 1.92 7.51
C PRO A 4 -2.30 1.58 6.02
N ILE A 5 -2.43 0.29 5.71
CA ILE A 5 -2.67 -0.20 4.35
C ILE A 5 -4.18 -0.17 4.12
N LEU A 6 -4.61 0.51 3.05
CA LEU A 6 -6.02 0.55 2.67
C LEU A 6 -6.42 -0.69 1.88
N ASP A 7 -7.68 -1.09 2.04
CA ASP A 7 -8.29 -2.27 1.42
C ASP A 7 -9.77 -2.01 1.08
N GLY A 8 -10.37 -2.85 0.22
CA GLY A 8 -11.79 -2.85 -0.13
C GLY A 8 -12.16 -1.85 -1.23
N LEU A 9 -11.16 -1.31 -1.94
CA LEU A 9 -11.33 -0.36 -3.03
C LEU A 9 -11.26 -1.08 -4.39
N ASP A 10 -12.03 -0.60 -5.38
CA ASP A 10 -12.00 -1.12 -6.76
C ASP A 10 -10.60 -1.12 -7.38
N LYS A 11 -9.73 -0.20 -6.94
CA LYS A 11 -8.32 -0.15 -7.29
C LYS A 11 -7.51 0.15 -6.03
N PRO A 12 -6.30 -0.41 -5.89
CA PRO A 12 -5.47 -0.17 -4.72
C PRO A 12 -5.01 1.28 -4.69
N VAL A 13 -5.20 1.91 -3.54
CA VAL A 13 -4.77 3.27 -3.26
C VAL A 13 -4.13 3.24 -1.89
N GLN A 14 -2.96 3.88 -1.75
CA GLN A 14 -2.24 3.90 -0.48
C GLN A 14 -1.97 5.35 -0.05
N LEU A 15 -2.06 5.59 1.26
CA LEU A 15 -1.88 6.92 1.85
C LEU A 15 -0.43 7.12 2.31
N LEU A 16 0.02 8.36 2.27
CA LEU A 16 1.31 8.80 2.79
C LEU A 16 1.09 9.91 3.81
N ALA A 17 1.83 9.85 4.91
CA ALA A 17 1.87 10.94 5.88
C ALA A 17 2.76 12.07 5.36
N ARG A 18 2.44 13.33 5.73
CA ARG A 18 3.28 14.49 5.33
C ARG A 18 4.73 14.39 5.79
N ALA A 19 5.00 13.65 6.86
CA ALA A 19 6.35 13.45 7.41
C ALA A 19 7.04 12.19 6.86
N ASP A 20 6.43 11.46 5.93
CA ASP A 20 7.03 10.25 5.39
C ASP A 20 8.27 10.55 4.56
N GLY A 21 9.41 10.03 5.01
CA GLY A 21 10.64 10.02 4.23
C GLY A 21 10.56 9.07 3.03
N VAL A 22 11.52 9.21 2.11
CA VAL A 22 11.59 8.49 0.82
C VAL A 22 11.41 6.98 0.97
N ARG A 23 12.02 6.36 1.99
CA ARG A 23 11.90 4.91 2.22
C ARG A 23 10.44 4.48 2.44
N HIS A 24 9.64 5.28 3.15
CA HIS A 24 8.23 4.95 3.40
C HIS A 24 7.41 5.08 2.13
N ILE A 25 7.69 6.11 1.33
CA ILE A 25 7.04 6.33 0.02
C ILE A 25 7.30 5.14 -0.91
N VAL A 26 8.56 4.73 -1.05
CA VAL A 26 8.92 3.59 -1.91
C VAL A 26 8.27 2.30 -1.43
N ASN A 27 8.27 2.05 -0.12
CA ASN A 27 7.63 0.86 0.44
C ASN A 27 6.11 0.85 0.17
N MET A 28 5.41 1.98 0.36
CA MET A 28 3.97 2.06 0.08
C MET A 28 3.67 1.94 -1.42
N ALA A 29 4.51 2.50 -2.30
CA ALA A 29 4.36 2.32 -3.74
C ALA A 29 4.53 0.85 -4.15
N ALA A 30 5.49 0.14 -3.55
CA ALA A 30 5.69 -1.29 -3.79
C ALA A 30 4.48 -2.12 -3.36
N ILE A 31 3.92 -1.85 -2.18
CA ILE A 31 2.70 -2.51 -1.67
C ILE A 31 1.52 -2.23 -2.61
N CYS A 32 1.27 -0.97 -2.94
CA CYS A 32 0.18 -0.57 -3.84
C CYS A 32 0.28 -1.25 -5.22
N SER A 33 1.51 -1.39 -5.73
CA SER A 33 1.77 -2.06 -7.01
C SER A 33 1.50 -3.57 -6.90
N LEU A 34 1.89 -4.19 -5.79
CA LEU A 34 1.65 -5.61 -5.54
C LEU A 34 0.15 -5.91 -5.43
N ASP A 35 -0.60 -5.09 -4.69
CA ASP A 35 -2.07 -5.21 -4.59
C ASP A 35 -2.73 -5.10 -5.97
N ALA A 36 -2.21 -4.21 -6.84
CA ALA A 36 -2.74 -4.03 -8.20
C ALA A 36 -2.49 -5.24 -9.09
N ILE A 37 -1.30 -5.84 -8.97
CA ILE A 37 -0.93 -7.05 -9.71
C ILE A 37 -1.77 -8.24 -9.26
N ARG A 38 -1.99 -8.37 -7.95
CA ARG A 38 -2.71 -9.49 -7.38
C ARG A 38 -4.24 -9.37 -7.52
N GLN A 39 -4.76 -8.16 -7.73
CA GLN A 39 -6.20 -7.85 -7.58
C GLN A 39 -6.73 -8.27 -6.20
N GLU A 40 -5.85 -8.35 -5.21
CA GLU A 40 -6.11 -9.01 -3.94
C GLU A 40 -5.49 -8.18 -2.83
N SER A 41 -6.20 -8.05 -1.72
CA SER A 41 -5.71 -7.35 -0.54
C SER A 41 -4.50 -8.06 0.04
N TYR A 42 -3.43 -7.32 0.35
CA TYR A 42 -2.24 -7.80 1.05
C TYR A 42 -2.56 -8.72 2.24
N TRP A 43 -3.61 -8.38 3.01
CA TRP A 43 -4.03 -9.11 4.20
C TRP A 43 -4.72 -10.45 3.93
N THR A 44 -5.19 -10.69 2.71
CA THR A 44 -5.79 -11.99 2.33
C THR A 44 -4.75 -13.10 2.22
N SER A 45 -3.47 -12.72 2.05
CA SER A 45 -2.37 -13.65 1.78
C SER A 45 -1.50 -14.00 3.01
N LEU A 46 -1.89 -13.55 4.21
CA LEU A 46 -1.17 -13.75 5.47
C LEU A 46 -2.02 -14.55 6.47
#